data_AF-A0A956K686-F1
#
_entry.id   AF-A0A956K686-F1
#
_cell.length_a   1.000
_cell.length_b   1.000
_cell.length_c   1.000
_cell.angle_alpha   90.00
_cell.angle_beta   90.00
_cell.angle_gamma   90.00
#
_symmetry.space_group_name_H-M   'P 1'
#
loop_
_entity.id
_entity.type
_entity.pdbx_description
1 polymer ?
#
loop_
_entity_poly.entity_id
_entity_poly.type
_entity_poly.pdbx_seq_one_letter_code
_entity_poly.pdbx_strand_id
1 'polypeptide(L)'
;MTPRNFSPASIHDDIVHCADRPGYDDEDVNAWIDFMVARGIRRVVCLLSDARLERYDDLPAAYGRRFSAVTHAPIDDHGIPSPEILERALTAIAEAESAGERIVLHCAAGMGRTGLIASAWLCRRHAVTVDDAIREVCAAAHRVGANRDPLEAGPDARALLEAVWAARQ
;
A
#
# COMPACT_ATOMS: atom_id res chain seq x y z
N MET A 1 3.84 -11.49 -15.33
CA MET A 1 3.67 -10.36 -14.39
C MET A 1 2.22 -9.95 -14.42
N THR A 2 1.62 -9.72 -13.26
CA THR A 2 0.25 -9.18 -13.16
C THR A 2 0.23 -7.70 -13.57
N PRO A 3 -0.83 -7.20 -14.23
CA PRO A 3 -0.98 -5.78 -14.50
C PRO A 3 -0.93 -4.94 -13.22
N ARG A 4 -0.29 -3.77 -13.32
CA ARG A 4 -0.17 -2.77 -12.24
C ARG A 4 0.45 -3.31 -10.94
N ASN A 5 1.22 -4.38 -11.04
CA ASN A 5 1.78 -5.11 -9.89
C ASN A 5 0.69 -5.41 -8.82
N PHE A 6 -0.57 -5.61 -9.22
CA PHE A 6 -1.72 -5.69 -8.32
C PHE A 6 -1.82 -7.04 -7.62
N SER A 7 -1.92 -7.04 -6.29
CA SER A 7 -2.14 -8.25 -5.48
C SER A 7 -2.88 -7.94 -4.18
N PRO A 8 -3.53 -8.94 -3.56
CA PRO A 8 -3.88 -8.83 -2.14
C PRO A 8 -2.60 -8.72 -1.29
N ALA A 9 -2.73 -8.11 -0.12
CA ALA A 9 -1.68 -7.98 0.88
C ALA A 9 -1.57 -9.22 1.78
N SER A 10 -2.65 -10.01 1.88
CA SER A 10 -2.74 -11.24 2.67
C SER A 10 -3.24 -12.40 1.80
N ILE A 11 -3.00 -13.64 2.23
CA ILE A 11 -3.64 -14.82 1.65
C ILE A 11 -4.97 -15.18 2.33
N HIS A 12 -5.29 -14.51 3.43
CA HIS A 12 -6.43 -14.81 4.31
C HIS A 12 -7.62 -13.89 4.08
N ASP A 13 -7.39 -12.67 3.58
CA ASP A 13 -8.45 -11.75 3.18
C ASP A 13 -8.15 -11.06 1.85
N ASP A 14 -9.18 -10.39 1.35
CA ASP A 14 -9.20 -9.72 0.05
C ASP A 14 -9.72 -8.28 0.21
N ILE A 15 -9.40 -7.64 1.35
CA ILE A 15 -9.73 -6.25 1.61
C ILE A 15 -8.54 -5.36 1.24
N VAL A 16 -7.35 -5.71 1.72
CA VAL A 16 -6.15 -4.88 1.56
C VAL A 16 -5.36 -5.34 0.33
N HIS A 17 -5.10 -4.40 -0.58
CA HIS A 17 -4.40 -4.65 -1.83
C HIS A 17 -3.19 -3.74 -1.99
N CYS A 18 -2.28 -4.17 -2.85
CA CYS A 18 -1.04 -3.46 -3.16
C CYS A 18 -0.90 -3.33 -4.68
N ALA A 19 -0.37 -2.20 -5.16
CA ALA A 19 -0.16 -1.94 -6.60
C ALA A 19 1.01 -0.97 -6.85
N ASP A 20 1.44 -0.88 -8.11
CA ASP A 20 2.26 0.23 -8.59
C ASP A 20 1.41 1.49 -8.85
N ARG A 21 2.08 2.62 -9.14
CA ARG A 21 1.42 3.89 -9.48
C ARG A 21 0.85 3.88 -10.91
N PRO A 22 -0.11 4.78 -11.23
CA PRO A 22 -0.42 5.12 -12.62
C PRO A 22 0.78 5.72 -13.37
N GLY A 23 0.70 5.73 -14.71
CA GLY A 23 1.55 6.62 -15.52
C GLY A 23 1.18 8.09 -15.30
N TYR A 24 1.99 9.02 -15.81
CA TYR A 24 1.86 10.44 -15.43
C TYR A 24 0.81 11.21 -16.21
N ASP A 25 0.46 10.77 -17.43
CA ASP A 25 -0.60 11.41 -18.21
C ASP A 25 -2.00 10.98 -17.77
N ASP A 26 -2.99 11.79 -18.12
CA ASP A 26 -4.39 11.58 -17.74
C ASP A 26 -4.96 10.26 -18.27
N GLU A 27 -4.50 9.78 -19.44
CA GLU A 27 -4.98 8.51 -20.00
C GLU A 27 -4.54 7.34 -19.11
N ASP A 28 -3.26 7.31 -18.73
CA ASP A 28 -2.70 6.31 -17.83
C ASP A 28 -3.30 6.37 -16.43
N VAL A 29 -3.54 7.59 -15.91
CA VAL A 29 -4.22 7.79 -14.61
C VAL A 29 -5.63 7.23 -14.66
N ASN A 30 -6.41 7.58 -15.68
CA ASN A 30 -7.78 7.09 -15.84
C ASN A 30 -7.81 5.56 -16.02
N ALA A 31 -6.91 5.00 -16.82
CA ALA A 31 -6.80 3.55 -17.01
C ALA A 31 -6.45 2.81 -15.71
N TRP A 32 -5.59 3.39 -14.86
CA TRP A 32 -5.30 2.83 -13.54
C TRP A 32 -6.52 2.91 -12.61
N ILE A 33 -7.22 4.04 -12.59
CA ILE A 33 -8.44 4.21 -11.79
C ILE A 33 -9.50 3.19 -12.18
N ASP A 34 -9.79 3.06 -13.49
CA ASP A 34 -10.77 2.11 -13.98
C ASP A 34 -10.37 0.66 -13.67
N PHE A 35 -9.08 0.34 -13.74
CA PHE A 35 -8.56 -0.96 -13.33
C PHE A 35 -8.84 -1.28 -11.85
N MET A 36 -8.66 -0.30 -10.96
CA MET A 36 -8.92 -0.44 -9.52
C MET A 36 -10.42 -0.52 -9.22
N VAL A 37 -11.23 0.36 -9.83
CA VAL A 37 -12.69 0.37 -9.67
C VAL A 37 -13.31 -0.94 -10.15
N ALA A 38 -12.84 -1.49 -11.28
CA ALA A 38 -13.31 -2.79 -11.78
C ALA A 38 -13.04 -3.97 -10.83
N ARG A 39 -12.10 -3.80 -9.88
CA ARG A 39 -11.78 -4.78 -8.83
C ARG A 39 -12.47 -4.47 -7.51
N GLY A 40 -13.38 -3.50 -7.50
CA GLY A 40 -14.12 -3.09 -6.32
C GLY A 40 -13.29 -2.31 -5.31
N ILE A 41 -12.11 -1.79 -5.68
CA ILE A 41 -11.36 -0.88 -4.82
C ILE A 41 -12.20 0.38 -4.61
N ARG A 42 -12.40 0.73 -3.34
CA ARG A 42 -13.16 1.90 -2.90
C ARG A 42 -12.25 2.96 -2.31
N ARG A 43 -11.13 2.57 -1.69
CA ARG A 43 -10.21 3.48 -1.02
C ARG A 43 -8.78 3.36 -1.54
N VAL A 44 -8.01 4.44 -1.46
CA VAL A 44 -6.61 4.48 -1.90
C VAL A 44 -5.72 5.06 -0.81
N VAL A 45 -4.59 4.40 -0.54
CA VAL A 45 -3.45 4.99 0.17
C VAL A 45 -2.33 5.26 -0.83
N CYS A 46 -2.05 6.55 -1.06
CA CYS A 46 -0.95 6.99 -1.91
C CYS A 46 0.30 7.23 -1.04
N LEU A 47 1.36 6.47 -1.32
CA LEU A 47 2.65 6.54 -0.61
C LEU A 47 3.72 7.33 -1.39
N LEU A 48 3.35 7.98 -2.50
CA LEU A 48 4.28 8.80 -3.27
C LEU A 48 4.71 10.01 -2.44
N SER A 49 6.00 10.33 -2.47
CA SER A 49 6.50 11.60 -1.94
C SER A 49 5.88 12.78 -2.69
N ASP A 50 5.87 13.94 -2.05
CA ASP A 50 5.32 15.18 -2.62
C ASP A 50 5.98 15.50 -3.97
N ALA A 51 7.31 15.44 -4.05
CA ALA A 51 8.07 15.66 -5.29
C ALA A 51 7.73 14.70 -6.44
N ARG A 52 7.20 13.51 -6.14
CA ARG A 52 6.73 12.57 -7.16
C ARG A 52 5.26 12.81 -7.52
N LEU A 53 4.46 13.25 -6.55
CA LEU A 53 3.07 13.62 -6.76
C LEU A 53 2.93 14.88 -7.63
N GLU A 54 3.86 15.84 -7.49
CA GLU A 54 3.96 17.06 -8.30
C GLU A 54 4.18 16.82 -9.80
N ARG A 55 4.51 15.59 -10.20
CA ARG A 55 4.69 15.22 -11.62
C ARG A 55 3.37 14.90 -12.33
N TYR A 56 2.29 14.78 -11.58
CA TYR A 56 0.95 14.62 -12.13
C TYR A 56 0.28 15.98 -12.19
N ASP A 57 -0.61 16.17 -13.15
CA ASP A 57 -1.39 17.41 -13.24
C ASP A 57 -2.26 17.61 -11.99
N ASP A 58 -3.09 16.62 -11.64
CA ASP A 58 -3.85 16.59 -10.37
C ASP A 58 -4.32 15.16 -10.00
N LEU A 59 -3.37 14.31 -9.58
CA LEU A 59 -3.69 12.94 -9.16
C LEU A 59 -4.66 12.88 -7.97
N PRO A 60 -4.51 13.71 -6.90
CA PRO A 60 -5.44 13.70 -5.79
C PRO A 60 -6.88 14.00 -6.19
N ALA A 61 -7.12 15.00 -7.06
CA ALA A 61 -8.47 15.29 -7.53
C ALA A 61 -9.00 14.17 -8.45
N ALA A 62 -8.16 13.58 -9.31
CA ALA A 62 -8.55 12.44 -10.14
C ALA A 62 -9.04 11.26 -9.29
N TYR A 63 -8.30 10.91 -8.23
CA TYR A 63 -8.70 9.89 -7.28
C TYR A 63 -9.96 10.27 -6.50
N GLY A 64 -10.04 11.52 -6.01
CA GLY A 64 -11.18 12.01 -5.22
C GLY A 64 -12.52 12.00 -5.96
N ARG A 65 -12.52 12.01 -7.30
CA ARG A 65 -13.73 11.87 -8.12
C ARG A 65 -14.27 10.43 -8.19
N ARG A 66 -13.46 9.42 -7.84
CA ARG A 66 -13.73 8.01 -8.19
C ARG A 66 -13.69 7.06 -7.00
N PHE A 67 -12.90 7.37 -5.98
CA PHE A 67 -12.79 6.60 -4.74
C PHE A 67 -13.57 7.26 -3.60
N SER A 68 -14.08 6.47 -2.64
CA SER A 68 -14.79 6.99 -1.47
C SER A 68 -13.86 7.69 -0.48
N ALA A 69 -12.59 7.31 -0.42
CA ALA A 69 -11.56 7.98 0.37
C ALA A 69 -10.19 7.83 -0.27
N VAL A 70 -9.38 8.88 -0.15
CA VAL A 70 -7.99 8.91 -0.63
C VAL A 70 -7.13 9.45 0.50
N THR A 71 -6.18 8.65 0.96
CA THR A 71 -5.24 9.02 2.01
C THR A 71 -3.86 9.19 1.39
N HIS A 72 -3.29 10.39 1.53
CA HIS A 72 -1.90 10.63 1.17
C HIS A 72 -1.01 10.53 2.40
N ALA A 73 -0.07 9.58 2.36
CA ALA A 73 0.88 9.27 3.41
C ALA A 73 2.29 9.21 2.78
N PRO A 74 2.90 10.38 2.48
CA PRO A 74 4.09 10.46 1.66
C PRO A 74 5.29 9.78 2.31
N ILE A 75 6.02 8.96 1.54
CA ILE A 75 7.28 8.35 1.97
C ILE A 75 8.30 8.56 0.85
N ASP A 76 9.45 9.13 1.20
CA ASP A 76 10.55 9.33 0.25
C ASP A 76 10.99 8.01 -0.38
N ASP A 77 11.53 8.10 -1.60
CA ASP A 77 12.03 6.91 -2.30
C ASP A 77 13.14 6.25 -1.46
N HIS A 78 13.02 4.93 -1.24
CA HIS A 78 13.90 4.13 -0.36
C HIS A 78 13.90 4.56 1.12
N GLY A 79 12.95 5.40 1.54
CA GLY A 79 12.81 5.86 2.91
C GLY A 79 11.88 4.99 3.77
N ILE A 80 11.85 5.34 5.06
CA ILE A 80 11.00 4.77 6.09
C ILE A 80 9.96 5.83 6.49
N PRO A 81 8.67 5.47 6.69
CA PRO A 81 7.67 6.44 7.14
C PRO A 81 8.01 6.96 8.54
N SER A 82 7.70 8.23 8.81
CA SER A 82 7.64 8.72 10.19
C SER A 82 6.52 8.00 10.96
N PRO A 83 6.53 8.00 12.31
CA PRO A 83 5.44 7.43 13.10
C PRO A 83 4.06 7.98 12.70
N GLU A 84 3.96 9.29 12.43
CA GLU A 84 2.71 9.94 12.03
C GLU A 84 2.22 9.48 10.65
N ILE A 85 3.14 9.29 9.70
CA ILE A 85 2.83 8.79 8.35
C ILE A 85 2.41 7.32 8.41
N LEU A 86 3.10 6.51 9.21
CA LEU A 86 2.76 5.12 9.44
C LEU A 86 1.35 4.99 10.05
N GLU A 87 1.08 5.71 11.13
CA GLU A 87 -0.23 5.69 11.78
C GLU A 87 -1.35 6.18 10.85
N ARG A 88 -1.09 7.20 10.03
CA ARG A 88 -2.04 7.66 9.00
C ARG A 88 -2.39 6.55 8.02
N ALA A 89 -1.39 5.83 7.50
CA ALA A 89 -1.61 4.75 6.55
C ALA A 89 -2.35 3.57 7.20
N LEU A 90 -1.94 3.14 8.39
CA LEU A 90 -2.57 2.04 9.13
C LEU A 90 -4.01 2.37 9.54
N THR A 91 -4.29 3.61 9.92
CA THR A 91 -5.66 4.07 10.24
C THR A 91 -6.56 3.98 9.01
N ALA A 92 -6.08 4.44 7.85
CA ALA A 92 -6.86 4.35 6.60
C ALA A 92 -7.19 2.90 6.21
N ILE A 93 -6.25 1.97 6.44
CA ILE A 93 -6.51 0.54 6.25
C ILE A 93 -7.57 0.05 7.24
N ALA A 94 -7.41 0.34 8.53
CA ALA A 94 -8.35 -0.09 9.57
C ALA A 94 -9.78 0.43 9.33
N GLU A 95 -9.92 1.68 8.86
CA GLU A 95 -11.23 2.24 8.48
C GLU A 95 -11.84 1.50 7.29
N ALA A 96 -11.03 1.12 6.29
CA ALA A 96 -11.49 0.34 5.15
C ALA A 96 -11.98 -1.04 5.57
N GLU A 97 -11.21 -1.72 6.43
CA GLU A 97 -11.58 -3.01 7.01
C GLU A 97 -12.88 -2.91 7.81
N SER A 98 -13.02 -1.88 8.65
CA SER A 98 -14.24 -1.64 9.44
C SER A 98 -15.46 -1.37 8.56
N ALA A 99 -15.28 -0.71 7.41
CA ALA A 99 -16.33 -0.44 6.43
C ALA A 99 -16.60 -1.62 5.49
N GLY A 100 -15.80 -2.69 5.51
CA GLY A 100 -15.87 -3.77 4.52
C GLY A 100 -15.53 -3.32 3.10
N GLU A 101 -14.76 -2.24 2.97
CA GLU A 101 -14.41 -1.61 1.69
C GLU A 101 -13.00 -2.04 1.28
N ARG A 102 -12.84 -2.51 0.03
CA ARG A 102 -11.51 -2.84 -0.48
C ARG A 102 -10.65 -1.57 -0.63
N ILE A 103 -9.40 -1.66 -0.18
CA ILE A 103 -8.43 -0.58 -0.22
C ILE A 103 -7.19 -1.01 -1.00
N VAL A 104 -6.58 -0.08 -1.75
CA VAL A 104 -5.29 -0.30 -2.39
C VAL A 104 -4.23 0.65 -1.86
N LEU A 105 -3.05 0.14 -1.57
CA LEU A 105 -1.84 0.90 -1.28
C LEU A 105 -0.95 0.93 -2.51
N HIS A 106 -0.44 2.10 -2.89
CA HIS A 106 0.56 2.17 -3.96
C HIS A 106 1.70 3.13 -3.63
N CYS A 107 2.91 2.77 -4.06
CA CYS A 107 4.08 3.64 -4.12
C CYS A 107 4.50 3.78 -5.59
N ALA A 108 5.78 3.95 -5.90
CA ALA A 108 6.24 3.97 -7.29
C ALA A 108 6.09 2.60 -7.97
N ALA A 109 6.81 1.58 -7.50
CA ALA A 109 6.77 0.24 -8.11
C ALA A 109 5.80 -0.72 -7.41
N GLY A 110 5.19 -0.32 -6.30
CA GLY A 110 4.36 -1.20 -5.48
C GLY A 110 5.13 -2.30 -4.75
N MET A 111 6.44 -2.15 -4.56
CA MET A 111 7.32 -3.18 -3.99
C MET A 111 7.78 -2.85 -2.57
N GLY A 112 8.66 -1.83 -2.43
CA GLY A 112 9.28 -1.44 -1.16
C GLY A 112 8.32 -0.88 -0.13
N ARG A 113 8.07 0.43 -0.18
CA ARG A 113 7.15 1.15 0.73
C ARG A 113 5.77 0.50 0.86
N THR A 114 5.21 0.04 -0.26
CA THR A 114 3.93 -0.68 -0.27
C THR A 114 4.02 -2.00 0.51
N GLY A 115 5.06 -2.81 0.27
CA GLY A 115 5.30 -4.04 1.02
C GLY A 115 5.58 -3.80 2.50
N LEU A 116 6.29 -2.72 2.83
CA LEU A 116 6.59 -2.32 4.20
C LEU A 116 5.31 -1.98 4.98
N ILE A 117 4.45 -1.10 4.44
CA ILE A 117 3.18 -0.73 5.09
C ILE A 117 2.25 -1.94 5.19
N ALA A 118 2.16 -2.77 4.14
CA ALA A 118 1.36 -4.00 4.18
C ALA A 118 1.85 -4.97 5.26
N SER A 119 3.16 -5.12 5.43
CA SER A 119 3.75 -5.95 6.48
C SER A 119 3.50 -5.36 7.87
N ALA A 120 3.58 -4.04 8.02
CA ALA A 120 3.28 -3.35 9.27
C ALA A 120 1.80 -3.54 9.67
N TRP A 121 0.89 -3.47 8.69
CA TRP A 121 -0.52 -3.80 8.90
C TRP A 121 -0.70 -5.23 9.39
N LEU A 122 -0.07 -6.23 8.75
CA LEU A 122 -0.14 -7.62 9.21
C LEU A 122 0.42 -7.81 10.62
N CYS A 123 1.55 -7.16 10.96
CA CYS A 123 2.13 -7.20 12.30
C CYS A 123 1.18 -6.63 13.37
N ARG A 124 0.43 -5.58 13.04
CA ARG A 124 -0.54 -4.96 13.96
C ARG A 124 -1.84 -5.75 14.04
N ARG A 125 -2.31 -6.28 12.93
CA ARG A 125 -3.62 -6.94 12.83
C ARG A 125 -3.60 -8.40 13.29
N HIS A 126 -2.59 -9.14 12.87
CA HIS A 126 -2.47 -10.56 13.16
C HIS A 126 -1.40 -10.73 14.22
N ALA A 127 -1.60 -11.66 15.16
CA ALA A 127 -0.61 -11.95 16.19
C ALA A 127 0.64 -12.69 15.63
N VAL A 128 1.01 -12.44 14.38
CA VAL A 128 2.09 -13.06 13.61
C VAL A 128 3.41 -12.35 13.85
N THR A 129 4.53 -13.02 13.62
CA THR A 129 5.86 -12.40 13.75
C THR A 129 6.18 -11.49 12.55
N VAL A 130 7.20 -10.65 12.69
CA VAL A 130 7.70 -9.82 11.57
C VAL A 130 8.07 -10.68 10.34
N ASP A 131 8.71 -11.82 10.56
CA ASP A 131 9.10 -12.74 9.48
C ASP A 131 7.89 -13.38 8.80
N ASP A 132 6.85 -13.70 9.57
CA ASP A 132 5.59 -14.23 9.04
C ASP A 132 4.87 -13.18 8.19
N ALA A 133 4.76 -11.94 8.68
CA ALA A 133 4.13 -10.84 7.96
C ALA A 133 4.82 -10.58 6.61
N ILE A 134 6.16 -10.49 6.60
CA ILE A 134 6.94 -10.30 5.37
C ILE A 134 6.72 -11.47 4.40
N ARG A 135 6.81 -12.71 4.90
CA ARG A 135 6.61 -13.91 4.07
C ARG A 135 5.21 -13.95 3.47
N GLU A 136 4.20 -13.56 4.23
CA GLU A 136 2.82 -13.57 3.78
C GLU A 136 2.57 -12.54 2.68
N VAL A 137 3.00 -11.28 2.87
CA VAL A 137 2.86 -10.24 1.83
C VAL A 137 3.54 -10.67 0.53
N CYS A 138 4.74 -11.22 0.63
CA CYS A 138 5.48 -11.72 -0.53
C CYS A 138 4.78 -12.91 -1.19
N ALA A 139 4.30 -13.88 -0.40
CA ALA A 139 3.59 -15.05 -0.92
C ALA A 139 2.27 -14.66 -1.60
N ALA A 140 1.49 -13.75 -1.01
CA ALA A 140 0.26 -13.23 -1.60
C ALA A 140 0.52 -12.56 -2.96
N ALA A 141 1.59 -11.78 -3.07
CA ALA A 141 2.01 -11.17 -4.33
C ALA A 141 2.49 -12.19 -5.37
N HIS A 142 3.39 -13.10 -4.99
CA HIS A 142 3.95 -14.11 -5.91
C HIS A 142 2.87 -15.03 -6.49
N ARG A 143 1.83 -15.35 -5.72
CA ARG A 143 0.70 -16.20 -6.19
C ARG A 143 0.00 -15.65 -7.43
N VAL A 144 0.00 -14.33 -7.63
CA VAL A 144 -0.60 -13.68 -8.80
C VAL A 144 0.44 -13.11 -9.76
N GLY A 145 1.72 -13.35 -9.52
CA GLY A 145 2.81 -12.82 -10.35
C GLY A 145 3.08 -11.33 -10.14
N ALA A 146 2.75 -10.79 -8.96
CA ALA A 146 3.25 -9.52 -8.44
C ALA A 146 4.54 -9.74 -7.64
N ASN A 147 5.24 -8.66 -7.29
CA ASN A 147 6.43 -8.70 -6.44
C ASN A 147 6.38 -7.67 -5.32
N ARG A 148 6.90 -8.04 -4.14
CA ARG A 148 7.00 -7.18 -2.96
C ARG A 148 8.39 -7.34 -2.36
N ASP A 149 8.90 -6.23 -1.82
CA ASP A 149 10.16 -6.24 -1.08
C ASP A 149 10.02 -5.36 0.16
N PRO A 150 9.38 -5.86 1.24
CA PRO A 150 9.17 -5.07 2.45
C PRO A 150 10.46 -4.55 3.11
N LEU A 151 11.62 -5.11 2.75
CA LEU A 151 12.92 -4.75 3.31
C LEU A 151 13.80 -3.95 2.33
N GLU A 152 13.22 -3.37 1.27
CA GLU A 152 13.96 -2.56 0.27
C GLU A 152 14.80 -1.43 0.92
N ALA A 153 14.31 -0.83 2.01
CA ALA A 153 15.00 0.21 2.76
C ALA A 153 16.01 -0.33 3.80
N GLY A 154 16.33 -1.63 3.76
CA GLY A 154 17.37 -2.24 4.58
C GLY A 154 16.99 -2.44 6.06
N PRO A 155 17.97 -2.37 6.98
CA PRO A 155 17.76 -2.67 8.41
C PRO A 155 16.68 -1.81 9.09
N ASP A 156 16.53 -0.56 8.67
CA ASP A 156 15.56 0.37 9.26
C ASP A 156 14.11 -0.08 8.99
N ALA A 157 13.85 -0.74 7.85
CA ALA A 157 12.55 -1.33 7.54
C ALA A 157 12.20 -2.45 8.52
N ARG A 158 13.18 -3.32 8.83
CA ARG A 158 12.99 -4.38 9.83
C ARG A 158 12.79 -3.79 11.22
N ALA A 159 13.60 -2.82 11.63
CA ALA A 159 13.48 -2.16 12.92
C ALA A 159 12.10 -1.51 13.11
N LEU A 160 11.55 -0.89 12.06
CA LEU A 160 10.18 -0.36 12.08
C LEU A 160 9.15 -1.48 12.30
N LEU A 161 9.24 -2.59 11.56
CA LEU A 161 8.30 -3.70 11.71
C LEU A 161 8.37 -4.35 13.10
N GLU A 162 9.57 -4.46 13.66
CA GLU A 162 9.79 -4.95 15.03
C GLU A 162 9.17 -4.01 16.06
N ALA A 163 9.32 -2.69 15.89
CA ALA A 163 8.67 -1.70 16.74
C ALA A 163 7.14 -1.77 16.67
N VAL A 164 6.57 -1.91 15.47
CA VAL A 164 5.12 -2.09 15.26
C VAL A 164 4.63 -3.36 15.95
N TRP A 165 5.35 -4.47 15.76
CA TRP A 165 5.02 -5.75 16.36
C TRP A 165 5.12 -5.74 17.89
N ALA A 166 6.10 -5.05 18.46
CA ALA A 166 6.24 -4.90 19.90
C ALA A 166 5.14 -4.03 20.52
N ALA A 167 4.61 -3.06 19.76
CA ALA A 167 3.58 -2.12 20.20
C ALA A 167 2.13 -2.65 20.03
N ARG A 168 1.94 -3.90 19.57
CA ARG A 168 0.60 -4.50 19.45
C ARG A 168 0.00 -4.73 20.85
N GLN A 169 -1.14 -4.09 21.14
CA GLN A 169 -1.93 -4.31 22.37
C GLN A 169 -3.13 -5.19 22.06
#